data_AF-A0ABD5L204-F1
#
_entry.id   AF-A0ABD5L204-F1
#
_cell.length_a   1.000
_cell.length_b   1.000
_cell.length_c   1.000
_cell.angle_alpha   90.00
_cell.angle_beta   90.00
_cell.angle_gamma   90.00
#
_symmetry.space_group_name_H-M   'P 1'
#
loop_
_entity.id
_entity.type
_entity.pdbx_description
1 polymer ?
#
loop_
_entity_poly.entity_id
_entity_poly.type
_entity_poly.pdbx_seq_one_letter_code
_entity_poly.pdbx_strand_id
1 'polypeptide(L)'
;MNHRQELQNSKRIVVKVGTSTLTYDNGDINLARIEKLARVLSDLMNAGKEVVLVTSGAVQVGVKKLKLKEKPTSIREKQAAASVGQCELMHIYSKFFGEYSHIVGQVLLTKDVIEDEHVRNNVVNTFEKLIEDKVIPIVNENDTVAIDEIENIVRFGDNDNLSAIVSVLIHADLLVILSDIDGFFDSDPTKNPNSKLMKVIDGITPELENFAGDSGTDVGTGGMVTKLTAAKTATSAGVSLILANGKEPSILRDIIEGQEIGTLFLKQAEGVMK
;
A
#
# COMPACT_ATOMS: atom_id res chain seq x y z
N MET A 1 -6.56 -25.67 -9.68
CA MET A 1 -7.07 -24.32 -9.96
C MET A 1 -5.89 -23.43 -10.27
N ASN A 2 -6.00 -22.52 -11.24
CA ASN A 2 -4.98 -21.51 -11.44
C ASN A 2 -5.32 -20.34 -10.52
N HIS A 3 -4.71 -20.29 -9.32
CA HIS A 3 -4.98 -19.26 -8.31
C HIS A 3 -4.88 -17.83 -8.85
N ARG A 4 -4.06 -17.60 -9.89
CA ARG A 4 -3.93 -16.28 -10.51
C ARG A 4 -5.11 -15.92 -11.41
N GLN A 5 -5.78 -16.88 -12.03
CA GLN A 5 -7.00 -16.60 -12.81
C GLN A 5 -8.15 -16.14 -11.91
N GLU A 6 -8.16 -16.53 -10.64
CA GLU A 6 -9.17 -16.07 -9.68
C GLU A 6 -9.07 -14.56 -9.40
N LEU A 7 -7.90 -13.94 -9.62
CA LEU A 7 -7.70 -12.49 -9.47
C LEU A 7 -8.56 -11.67 -10.45
N GLN A 8 -8.93 -12.24 -11.60
CA GLN A 8 -9.83 -11.58 -12.56
C GLN A 8 -11.20 -11.29 -11.94
N ASN A 9 -11.61 -12.12 -10.97
CA ASN A 9 -12.89 -11.99 -10.27
C ASN A 9 -12.83 -11.01 -9.09
N SER A 10 -11.65 -10.52 -8.69
CA SER A 10 -11.54 -9.52 -7.64
C SER A 10 -12.28 -8.26 -8.03
N LYS A 11 -13.32 -7.89 -7.27
CA LYS A 11 -14.14 -6.70 -7.51
C LYS A 11 -13.53 -5.50 -6.79
N ARG A 12 -13.21 -5.64 -5.51
CA ARG A 12 -12.68 -4.58 -4.66
C ARG A 12 -11.19 -4.77 -4.43
N ILE A 13 -10.40 -3.79 -4.84
CA ILE A 13 -8.94 -3.87 -4.93
C ILE A 13 -8.33 -2.70 -4.17
N VAL A 14 -7.47 -3.01 -3.20
CA VAL A 14 -6.60 -2.02 -2.55
C VAL A 14 -5.25 -2.06 -3.26
N VAL A 15 -4.76 -0.91 -3.69
CA VAL A 15 -3.42 -0.76 -4.27
C VAL A 15 -2.60 0.11 -3.32
N LYS A 16 -1.44 -0.37 -2.88
CA LYS A 16 -0.50 0.39 -2.06
C LYS A 16 0.72 0.77 -2.87
N VAL A 17 1.12 2.04 -2.76
CA VAL A 17 2.35 2.56 -3.36
C VAL A 17 3.24 3.18 -2.30
N GLY A 18 4.51 2.75 -2.26
CA GLY A 18 5.52 3.31 -1.37
C GLY A 18 6.14 4.61 -1.89
N THR A 19 6.88 5.32 -1.02
CA THR A 19 7.59 6.55 -1.38
C THR A 19 8.52 6.38 -2.59
N SER A 20 9.24 5.27 -2.68
CA SER A 20 10.13 4.94 -3.82
C SER A 20 9.38 4.80 -5.16
N THR A 21 8.08 4.49 -5.12
CA THR A 21 7.21 4.49 -6.30
C THR A 21 6.77 5.92 -6.66
N LEU A 22 6.66 6.83 -5.70
CA LEU A 22 6.16 8.18 -5.95
C LEU A 22 7.27 9.21 -6.23
N THR A 23 8.51 8.89 -5.89
CA THR A 23 9.65 9.80 -6.05
C THR A 23 10.77 9.20 -6.91
N TYR A 24 11.64 10.05 -7.42
CA TYR A 24 12.97 9.68 -7.89
C TYR A 24 13.93 9.54 -6.70
N ASP A 25 15.12 8.98 -6.93
CA ASP A 25 16.16 8.79 -5.91
C ASP A 25 16.64 10.12 -5.31
N ASN A 26 16.57 11.21 -6.08
CA ASN A 26 16.87 12.56 -5.61
C ASN A 26 15.77 13.13 -4.67
N GLY A 27 14.69 12.39 -4.44
CA GLY A 27 13.56 12.73 -3.59
C GLY A 27 12.52 13.64 -4.24
N ASP A 28 12.66 13.99 -5.52
CA ASP A 28 11.65 14.75 -6.27
C ASP A 28 10.50 13.86 -6.70
N ILE A 29 9.32 14.44 -6.87
CA ILE A 29 8.12 13.71 -7.28
C ILE A 29 8.28 13.17 -8.71
N ASN A 30 7.97 11.89 -8.88
CA ASN A 30 7.92 11.24 -10.18
C ASN A 30 6.51 11.36 -10.79
N LEU A 31 6.20 12.53 -11.35
CA LEU A 31 4.89 12.81 -11.96
C LEU A 31 4.53 11.82 -13.07
N ALA A 32 5.51 11.34 -13.84
CA ALA A 32 5.26 10.36 -14.89
C ALA A 32 4.78 9.02 -14.32
N ARG A 33 5.35 8.57 -13.18
CA ARG A 33 4.90 7.34 -12.53
C ARG A 33 3.53 7.51 -11.89
N ILE A 34 3.25 8.68 -11.30
CA ILE A 34 1.94 8.98 -10.69
C ILE A 34 0.84 9.09 -11.75
N GLU A 35 1.10 9.73 -12.91
CA GLU A 35 0.14 9.79 -14.02
C GLU A 35 -0.19 8.38 -14.53
N LYS A 36 0.82 7.55 -14.79
CA LYS A 36 0.61 6.16 -15.22
C LYS A 36 -0.21 5.36 -14.21
N LEU A 37 0.08 5.51 -12.92
CA LEU A 37 -0.69 4.88 -11.85
C LEU A 37 -2.15 5.34 -11.90
N ALA A 38 -2.40 6.65 -11.91
CA ALA A 38 -3.75 7.21 -11.97
C ALA A 38 -4.51 6.70 -13.21
N ARG A 39 -3.85 6.65 -14.37
CA ARG A 39 -4.42 6.11 -15.62
C ARG A 39 -4.83 4.65 -15.50
N VAL A 40 -3.97 3.81 -14.94
CA VAL A 40 -4.23 2.37 -14.81
C VAL A 40 -5.35 2.12 -13.80
N LEU A 41 -5.34 2.81 -12.65
CA LEU A 41 -6.40 2.70 -11.64
C LEU A 41 -7.75 3.22 -12.16
N SER A 42 -7.74 4.31 -12.92
CA SER A 42 -8.94 4.83 -13.61
C SER A 42 -9.52 3.82 -14.58
N ASP A 43 -8.68 3.12 -15.33
CA ASP A 43 -9.14 2.08 -16.24
C ASP A 43 -9.77 0.88 -15.51
N LEU A 44 -9.20 0.47 -14.37
CA LEU A 44 -9.81 -0.56 -13.53
C LEU A 44 -11.20 -0.13 -13.01
N MET A 45 -11.34 1.13 -12.59
CA MET A 45 -12.64 1.69 -12.23
C MET A 45 -13.63 1.65 -13.41
N ASN A 46 -13.16 2.00 -14.62
CA ASN A 46 -13.98 1.93 -15.84
C ASN A 46 -14.35 0.49 -16.25
N ALA A 47 -13.52 -0.49 -15.88
CA ALA A 47 -13.82 -1.92 -16.01
C ALA A 47 -14.78 -2.45 -14.94
N GLY A 48 -15.34 -1.58 -14.08
CA GLY A 48 -16.32 -1.93 -13.06
C GLY A 48 -15.72 -2.45 -11.75
N LYS A 49 -14.42 -2.26 -11.54
CA LYS A 49 -13.75 -2.57 -10.26
C LYS A 49 -13.96 -1.42 -9.27
N GLU A 50 -13.84 -1.73 -7.99
CA GLU A 50 -13.81 -0.77 -6.89
C GLU A 50 -12.36 -0.63 -6.43
N VAL A 51 -11.78 0.57 -6.53
CA VAL A 51 -10.35 0.79 -6.27
C VAL A 51 -10.14 1.73 -5.09
N VAL A 52 -9.27 1.32 -4.17
CA VAL A 52 -8.76 2.15 -3.07
C VAL A 52 -7.25 2.27 -3.19
N LEU A 53 -6.73 3.50 -3.15
CA LEU A 53 -5.28 3.76 -3.21
C LEU A 53 -4.76 4.09 -1.82
N VAL A 54 -3.79 3.32 -1.33
CA VAL A 54 -3.02 3.63 -0.13
C VAL A 54 -1.67 4.20 -0.56
N THR A 55 -1.43 5.48 -0.27
CA THR A 55 -0.24 6.21 -0.73
C THR A 55 0.73 6.44 0.42
N SER A 56 2.02 6.56 0.15
CA SER A 56 3.02 7.10 1.08
C SER A 56 3.57 8.45 0.57
N GLY A 57 4.68 8.92 1.13
CA GLY A 57 5.49 9.99 0.55
C GLY A 57 5.15 11.41 0.99
N ALA A 58 4.12 11.63 1.82
CA ALA A 58 3.71 12.96 2.27
C ALA A 58 4.88 13.75 2.89
N VAL A 59 5.62 13.16 3.84
CA VAL A 59 6.81 13.80 4.43
C VAL A 59 7.83 14.18 3.36
N GLN A 60 8.19 13.27 2.45
CA GLN A 60 9.20 13.49 1.42
C GLN A 60 8.79 14.61 0.44
N VAL A 61 7.52 14.63 0.04
CA VAL A 61 6.95 15.68 -0.79
C VAL A 61 6.98 17.03 -0.06
N GLY A 62 6.63 17.03 1.23
CA GLY A 62 6.67 18.21 2.08
C GLY A 62 8.07 18.81 2.23
N VAL A 63 9.08 17.96 2.45
CA VAL A 63 10.50 18.37 2.53
C VAL A 63 10.91 19.16 1.28
N LYS A 64 10.53 18.66 0.09
CA LYS A 64 10.83 19.33 -1.18
C LYS A 64 10.01 20.61 -1.36
N LYS A 65 8.72 20.59 -1.05
CA LYS A 65 7.84 21.76 -1.17
C LYS A 65 8.29 22.91 -0.27
N LEU A 66 8.72 22.58 0.96
CA LEU A 66 9.27 23.51 1.94
C LEU A 66 10.72 23.92 1.65
N LYS A 67 11.36 23.32 0.65
CA LYS A 67 12.78 23.55 0.30
C LYS A 67 13.72 23.36 1.49
N LEU A 68 13.43 22.36 2.34
CA LEU A 68 14.29 22.03 3.47
C LEU A 68 15.61 21.48 2.94
N LYS A 69 16.72 21.92 3.56
CA LYS A 69 18.07 21.49 3.17
C LYS A 69 18.37 20.04 3.57
N GLU A 70 17.79 19.61 4.67
CA GLU A 70 18.01 18.30 5.28
C GLU A 70 16.67 17.64 5.60
N LYS A 71 16.70 16.32 5.77
CA LYS A 71 15.51 15.56 6.15
C LYS A 71 15.13 15.88 7.61
N PRO A 72 13.86 16.18 7.90
CA PRO A 72 13.34 16.35 9.25
C PRO A 72 13.76 15.21 10.18
N THR A 73 14.27 15.56 11.36
CA THR A 73 14.66 14.58 12.37
C THR A 73 13.71 14.59 13.57
N SER A 74 13.14 15.74 13.90
CA SER A 74 12.15 15.85 14.98
C SER A 74 10.74 15.48 14.49
N ILE A 75 9.93 14.91 15.39
CA ILE A 75 8.51 14.61 15.13
C ILE A 75 7.78 15.87 14.63
N ARG A 76 7.99 17.01 15.30
CA ARG A 76 7.37 18.29 14.93
C ARG A 76 7.65 18.69 13.48
N GLU A 77 8.90 18.57 13.03
CA GLU A 77 9.26 18.90 11.65
C GLU A 77 8.70 17.89 10.64
N LYS A 78 8.71 16.59 10.99
CA LYS A 78 8.10 15.54 10.15
C LYS A 78 6.60 15.78 9.96
N GLN A 79 5.87 16.09 11.03
CA GLN A 79 4.44 16.38 10.99
C GLN A 79 4.13 17.63 10.15
N ALA A 80 4.93 18.69 10.31
CA ALA A 80 4.80 19.89 9.48
C ALA A 80 5.06 19.60 8.00
N ALA A 81 6.10 18.81 7.69
CA ALA A 81 6.38 18.38 6.33
C ALA A 81 5.25 17.49 5.77
N ALA A 82 4.78 16.50 6.53
CA ALA A 82 3.68 15.64 6.13
C ALA A 82 2.41 16.42 5.82
N SER A 83 2.04 17.39 6.66
CA SER A 83 0.87 18.25 6.45
C SER A 83 0.96 18.99 5.10
N VAL A 84 2.10 19.62 4.81
CA VAL A 84 2.31 20.33 3.52
C VAL A 84 2.33 19.36 2.34
N GLY A 85 3.04 18.24 2.48
CA GLY A 85 3.19 17.29 1.39
C GLY A 85 1.93 16.47 1.11
N GLN A 86 1.09 16.23 2.11
CA GLN A 86 -0.23 15.62 1.94
C GLN A 86 -1.14 16.51 1.08
N CYS A 87 -1.15 17.82 1.32
CA CYS A 87 -1.88 18.76 0.46
C CYS A 87 -1.40 18.69 -1.00
N GLU A 88 -0.08 18.65 -1.21
CA GLU A 88 0.50 18.55 -2.54
C GLU A 88 0.18 17.22 -3.22
N LEU A 89 0.30 16.10 -2.51
CA LEU A 89 -0.05 14.76 -3.03
C LEU A 89 -1.50 14.70 -3.47
N MET A 90 -2.42 15.22 -2.65
CA MET A 90 -3.84 15.25 -3.00
C MET A 90 -4.13 16.15 -4.20
N HIS A 91 -3.45 17.28 -4.33
CA HIS A 91 -3.54 18.11 -5.53
C HIS A 91 -3.13 17.34 -6.78
N ILE A 92 -2.00 16.62 -6.73
CA ILE A 92 -1.48 15.83 -7.85
C ILE A 92 -2.44 14.69 -8.21
N TYR A 93 -2.92 13.93 -7.22
CA TYR A 93 -3.88 12.87 -7.46
C TYR A 93 -5.18 13.41 -8.03
N SER A 94 -5.76 14.45 -7.42
CA SER A 94 -7.00 15.07 -7.91
C SER A 94 -6.85 15.56 -9.35
N LYS A 95 -5.71 16.14 -9.70
CA LYS A 95 -5.42 16.56 -11.08
C LYS A 95 -5.43 15.35 -12.03
N PHE A 96 -4.58 14.34 -11.78
CA PHE A 96 -4.44 13.24 -12.73
C PHE A 96 -5.68 12.34 -12.82
N PHE A 97 -6.35 12.03 -11.71
CA PHE A 97 -7.61 11.30 -11.76
C PHE A 97 -8.72 12.11 -12.44
N GLY A 98 -8.71 13.43 -12.27
CA GLY A 98 -9.64 14.35 -12.94
C GLY A 98 -9.53 14.32 -14.47
N GLU A 99 -8.31 14.18 -15.02
CA GLU A 99 -8.10 14.01 -16.47
C GLU A 99 -8.77 12.74 -17.02
N TYR A 100 -8.99 11.73 -16.16
CA TYR A 100 -9.70 10.49 -16.50
C TYR A 100 -11.15 10.46 -16.00
N SER A 101 -11.72 11.62 -15.64
CA SER A 101 -13.10 11.76 -15.16
C SER A 101 -13.42 11.00 -13.87
N HIS A 102 -12.42 10.75 -13.02
CA HIS A 102 -12.62 10.19 -11.68
C HIS A 102 -12.42 11.24 -10.60
N ILE A 103 -13.27 11.17 -9.58
CA ILE A 103 -13.17 11.99 -8.36
C ILE A 103 -12.39 11.19 -7.32
N VAL A 104 -11.58 11.88 -6.52
CA VAL A 104 -10.85 11.30 -5.39
C VAL A 104 -11.38 11.82 -4.06
N GLY A 105 -11.35 10.97 -3.04
CA GLY A 105 -11.70 11.31 -1.65
C GLY A 105 -10.51 11.08 -0.72
N GLN A 106 -10.11 12.08 0.06
CA GLN A 106 -9.03 11.92 1.03
C GLN A 106 -9.54 11.17 2.28
N VAL A 107 -8.81 10.15 2.71
CA VAL A 107 -9.03 9.47 3.99
C VAL A 107 -7.72 9.42 4.76
N LEU A 108 -7.68 10.02 5.95
CA LEU A 108 -6.52 9.97 6.83
C LEU A 108 -6.85 9.13 8.06
N LEU A 109 -6.03 8.13 8.36
CA LEU A 109 -6.29 7.16 9.43
C LEU A 109 -5.16 7.12 10.46
N THR A 110 -5.49 6.69 11.66
CA THR A 110 -4.56 6.36 12.76
C THR A 110 -4.85 4.97 13.30
N LYS A 111 -4.01 4.47 14.21
CA LYS A 111 -4.19 3.17 14.88
C LYS A 111 -5.53 3.00 15.59
N ASP A 112 -6.18 4.11 15.96
CA ASP A 112 -7.47 4.12 16.64
C ASP A 112 -8.56 3.38 15.86
N VAL A 113 -8.42 3.25 14.52
CA VAL A 113 -9.34 2.44 13.70
C VAL A 113 -9.35 0.95 14.08
N ILE A 114 -8.25 0.46 14.68
CA ILE A 114 -8.12 -0.90 15.19
C ILE A 114 -8.63 -0.98 16.63
N GLU A 115 -8.40 0.05 17.44
CA GLU A 115 -8.64 0.01 18.89
C GLU A 115 -10.09 0.38 19.26
N ASP A 116 -10.72 1.25 18.49
CA ASP A 116 -12.05 1.82 18.78
C ASP A 116 -13.08 1.38 17.72
N GLU A 117 -14.10 0.64 18.16
CA GLU A 117 -15.17 0.14 17.31
C GLU A 117 -16.02 1.26 16.68
N HIS A 118 -16.26 2.36 17.40
CA HIS A 118 -17.01 3.49 16.86
C HIS A 118 -16.23 4.21 15.77
N VAL A 119 -14.93 4.45 15.98
CA VAL A 119 -14.04 5.01 14.94
C VAL A 119 -14.03 4.09 13.73
N ARG A 120 -13.85 2.78 13.95
CA ARG A 120 -13.87 1.77 12.88
C ARG A 120 -15.14 1.81 12.06
N ASN A 121 -16.32 1.81 12.70
CA ASN A 121 -17.61 1.84 12.02
C ASN A 121 -17.78 3.12 11.18
N ASN A 122 -17.34 4.28 11.68
CA ASN A 122 -17.39 5.53 10.93
C ASN A 122 -16.47 5.51 9.70
N VAL A 123 -15.27 4.92 9.84
CA VAL A 123 -14.33 4.73 8.73
C VAL A 123 -14.95 3.82 7.66
N VAL A 124 -15.50 2.67 8.05
CA VAL A 124 -16.17 1.73 7.13
C VAL A 124 -17.34 2.41 6.40
N ASN A 125 -18.22 3.11 7.13
CA ASN A 125 -19.33 3.86 6.52
C ASN A 125 -18.85 4.87 5.46
N THR A 126 -17.73 5.54 5.73
CA THR A 126 -17.14 6.50 4.79
C THR A 126 -16.62 5.80 3.54
N PHE A 127 -15.88 4.68 3.70
CA PHE A 127 -15.38 3.90 2.57
C PHE A 127 -16.51 3.35 1.70
N GLU A 128 -17.53 2.72 2.29
CA GLU A 128 -18.67 2.20 1.53
C GLU A 128 -19.36 3.31 0.75
N LYS A 129 -19.59 4.47 1.38
CA LYS A 129 -20.24 5.58 0.69
C LYS A 129 -19.41 6.14 -0.47
N LEU A 130 -18.09 6.30 -0.29
CA LEU A 130 -17.19 6.76 -1.36
C LEU A 130 -17.20 5.77 -2.53
N ILE A 131 -17.16 4.47 -2.25
CA ILE A 131 -17.17 3.41 -3.25
C ILE A 131 -18.50 3.36 -4.00
N GLU A 132 -19.64 3.45 -3.29
CA GLU A 132 -20.98 3.56 -3.88
C GLU A 132 -21.09 4.73 -4.86
N ASP A 133 -20.52 5.87 -4.49
CA ASP A 133 -20.50 7.09 -5.31
C ASP A 133 -19.41 7.07 -6.41
N LYS A 134 -18.71 5.94 -6.57
CA LYS A 134 -17.62 5.73 -7.54
C LYS A 134 -16.46 6.72 -7.38
N VAL A 135 -16.24 7.20 -6.16
CA VAL A 135 -15.08 8.00 -5.78
C VAL A 135 -13.93 7.08 -5.43
N ILE A 136 -12.72 7.41 -5.86
CA ILE A 136 -11.50 6.66 -5.52
C ILE A 136 -10.96 7.17 -4.19
N PRO A 137 -11.01 6.39 -3.09
CA PRO A 137 -10.44 6.81 -1.83
C PRO A 137 -8.91 6.79 -1.90
N ILE A 138 -8.28 7.89 -1.51
CA ILE A 138 -6.83 8.04 -1.37
C ILE A 138 -6.52 8.07 0.13
N VAL A 139 -5.97 6.96 0.61
CA VAL A 139 -5.73 6.69 2.02
C VAL A 139 -4.27 6.95 2.36
N ASN A 140 -4.04 7.65 3.46
CA ASN A 140 -2.72 7.78 4.07
C ASN A 140 -2.86 7.81 5.60
N GLU A 141 -1.74 7.67 6.32
CA GLU A 141 -1.71 7.90 7.75
C GLU A 141 -1.95 9.40 8.05
N ASN A 142 -2.64 9.68 9.16
CA ASN A 142 -2.76 11.04 9.67
C ASN A 142 -1.52 11.41 10.49
N ASP A 143 -0.41 11.68 9.80
CA ASP A 143 0.89 12.01 10.40
C ASP A 143 0.81 13.12 11.47
N THR A 144 -0.14 14.06 11.36
CA THR A 144 -0.26 15.20 12.30
C THR A 144 -0.66 14.77 13.71
N VAL A 145 -1.40 13.67 13.84
CA VAL A 145 -1.89 13.17 15.13
C VAL A 145 -1.34 11.78 15.46
N ALA A 146 -0.71 11.10 14.51
CA ALA A 146 0.04 9.88 14.75
C ALA A 146 1.25 10.15 15.67
N ILE A 147 1.34 9.41 16.77
CA ILE A 147 2.42 9.50 17.77
C ILE A 147 3.29 8.22 17.81
N ASP A 148 3.06 7.30 16.87
CA ASP A 148 3.52 5.90 16.93
C ASP A 148 5.03 5.70 16.72
N GLU A 149 5.81 6.77 16.59
CA GLU A 149 7.28 6.70 16.71
C GLU A 149 7.74 6.41 18.16
N ILE A 150 6.85 6.56 19.17
CA ILE A 150 7.20 6.46 20.60
C ILE A 150 6.98 5.06 21.20
N GLU A 151 6.07 4.25 20.65
CA GLU A 151 5.71 2.93 21.20
C GLU A 151 6.21 1.80 20.28
N ASN A 152 7.19 1.04 20.76
CA ASN A 152 7.91 -0.03 20.04
C ASN A 152 7.06 -1.28 19.69
N ILE A 153 5.74 -1.16 19.57
CA ILE A 153 4.83 -2.29 19.37
C ILE A 153 3.96 -1.94 18.15
N VAL A 154 4.35 -2.49 17.00
CA VAL A 154 3.69 -2.33 15.68
C VAL A 154 3.68 -0.87 15.17
N ARG A 155 4.60 -0.54 14.26
CA ARG A 155 4.60 0.76 13.59
C ARG A 155 3.41 0.85 12.64
N PHE A 156 2.40 1.64 13.01
CA PHE A 156 1.35 2.11 12.09
C PHE A 156 1.95 3.01 10.98
N GLY A 157 3.16 3.52 11.20
CA GLY A 157 3.99 4.30 10.25
C GLY A 157 4.54 3.58 9.02
N ASP A 158 4.11 2.33 8.75
CA ASP A 158 4.32 1.69 7.45
C ASP A 158 2.98 1.46 6.76
N ASN A 159 2.80 2.12 5.62
CA ASN A 159 1.59 1.99 4.82
C ASN A 159 1.38 0.58 4.24
N ASP A 160 2.37 -0.32 4.32
CA ASP A 160 2.15 -1.75 4.09
C ASP A 160 1.09 -2.30 5.07
N ASN A 161 1.23 -2.05 6.37
CA ASN A 161 0.27 -2.47 7.39
C ASN A 161 -1.06 -1.71 7.27
N LEU A 162 -1.00 -0.39 7.05
CA LEU A 162 -2.22 0.41 6.81
C LEU A 162 -3.03 -0.18 5.64
N SER A 163 -2.37 -0.58 4.56
CA SER A 163 -3.05 -1.14 3.41
C SER A 163 -3.71 -2.50 3.67
N ALA A 164 -3.10 -3.33 4.53
CA ALA A 164 -3.71 -4.57 4.99
C ALA A 164 -4.90 -4.32 5.92
N ILE A 165 -4.81 -3.34 6.82
CA ILE A 165 -5.94 -2.97 7.68
C ILE A 165 -7.09 -2.45 6.84
N VAL A 166 -6.82 -1.53 5.90
CA VAL A 166 -7.83 -0.98 4.99
C VAL A 166 -8.47 -2.10 4.17
N SER A 167 -7.69 -3.03 3.62
CA SER A 167 -8.24 -4.14 2.83
C SER A 167 -9.16 -5.05 3.64
N VAL A 168 -8.86 -5.27 4.91
CA VAL A 168 -9.73 -6.02 5.83
C VAL A 168 -11.00 -5.24 6.17
N LEU A 169 -10.88 -3.95 6.53
CA LEU A 169 -12.02 -3.12 6.93
C LEU A 169 -13.08 -3.00 5.84
N ILE A 170 -12.65 -2.95 4.57
CA ILE A 170 -13.54 -2.82 3.43
C ILE A 170 -13.84 -4.16 2.76
N HIS A 171 -13.46 -5.30 3.34
CA HIS A 171 -13.65 -6.63 2.73
C HIS A 171 -13.16 -6.69 1.27
N ALA A 172 -11.95 -6.19 1.02
CA ALA A 172 -11.36 -6.24 -0.31
C ALA A 172 -11.08 -7.68 -0.75
N ASP A 173 -11.16 -7.93 -2.06
CA ASP A 173 -10.82 -9.24 -2.62
C ASP A 173 -9.30 -9.40 -2.81
N LEU A 174 -8.61 -8.28 -3.03
CA LEU A 174 -7.20 -8.24 -3.39
C LEU A 174 -6.52 -6.98 -2.81
N LEU A 175 -5.36 -7.19 -2.20
CA LEU A 175 -4.39 -6.14 -1.89
C LEU A 175 -3.17 -6.28 -2.81
N VAL A 176 -2.80 -5.22 -3.53
CA VAL A 176 -1.58 -5.16 -4.34
C VAL A 176 -0.61 -4.16 -3.72
N ILE A 177 0.52 -4.65 -3.22
CA ILE A 177 1.63 -3.83 -2.73
C ILE A 177 2.64 -3.65 -3.87
N LEU A 178 2.73 -2.42 -4.38
CA LEU A 178 3.76 -2.00 -5.32
C LEU A 178 4.97 -1.44 -4.56
N SER A 179 6.09 -2.15 -4.60
CA SER A 179 7.34 -1.82 -3.91
C SER A 179 8.50 -1.62 -4.89
N ASP A 180 9.68 -1.29 -4.38
CA ASP A 180 10.96 -1.32 -5.08
C ASP A 180 11.54 -2.73 -5.33
N ILE A 181 10.89 -3.78 -4.85
CA ILE A 181 11.29 -5.19 -5.00
C ILE A 181 10.36 -5.94 -5.95
N ASP A 182 10.89 -6.96 -6.63
CA ASP A 182 10.13 -7.75 -7.61
C ASP A 182 9.11 -8.69 -6.97
N GLY A 183 9.29 -9.05 -5.70
CA GLY A 183 8.39 -9.88 -4.93
C GLY A 183 9.10 -10.46 -3.70
N PHE A 184 8.57 -11.54 -3.15
CA PHE A 184 9.15 -12.26 -2.03
C PHE A 184 10.13 -13.32 -2.54
N PHE A 185 11.32 -13.36 -1.94
CA PHE A 185 12.38 -14.29 -2.32
C PHE A 185 12.68 -15.27 -1.19
N ASP A 186 13.19 -16.46 -1.54
CA ASP A 186 13.62 -17.49 -0.57
C ASP A 186 14.89 -17.10 0.20
N SER A 187 15.56 -16.01 -0.19
CA SER A 187 16.73 -15.43 0.46
C SER A 187 16.97 -14.02 -0.07
N ASP A 188 17.77 -13.21 0.63
CA ASP A 188 18.08 -11.83 0.21
C ASP A 188 18.79 -11.82 -1.16
N PRO A 189 18.15 -11.33 -2.24
CA PRO A 189 18.72 -11.37 -3.60
C PRO A 189 19.92 -10.42 -3.76
N THR A 190 20.12 -9.49 -2.84
CA THR A 190 21.30 -8.59 -2.85
C THR A 190 22.55 -9.30 -2.32
N LYS A 191 22.38 -10.34 -1.50
CA LYS A 191 23.46 -11.13 -0.89
C LYS A 191 23.63 -12.50 -1.54
N ASN A 192 22.55 -13.09 -2.03
CA ASN A 192 22.53 -14.40 -2.66
C ASN A 192 22.08 -14.30 -4.14
N PRO A 193 23.00 -14.44 -5.11
CA PRO A 193 22.64 -14.40 -6.53
C PRO A 193 21.81 -15.62 -6.99
N ASN A 194 21.75 -16.68 -6.19
CA ASN A 194 20.91 -17.86 -6.46
C ASN A 194 19.52 -17.75 -5.82
N SER A 195 19.19 -16.61 -5.23
CA SER A 195 17.88 -16.35 -4.64
C SER A 195 16.77 -16.48 -5.69
N LYS A 196 15.66 -17.13 -5.31
CA LYS A 196 14.53 -17.38 -6.21
C LYS A 196 13.30 -16.63 -5.76
N LEU A 197 12.66 -15.99 -6.74
CA LEU A 197 11.35 -15.37 -6.56
C LEU A 197 10.31 -16.45 -6.29
N MET A 198 9.63 -16.34 -5.15
CA MET A 198 8.50 -17.18 -4.81
C MET A 198 7.26 -16.68 -5.53
N LYS A 199 6.77 -17.44 -6.51
CA LYS A 199 5.65 -17.00 -7.36
C LYS A 199 4.31 -17.06 -6.66
N VAL A 200 4.11 -18.07 -5.82
CA VAL A 200 2.89 -18.30 -5.04
C VAL A 200 3.29 -18.80 -3.66
N ILE A 201 2.66 -18.26 -2.62
CA ILE A 201 2.84 -18.65 -1.22
C ILE A 201 1.48 -19.03 -0.66
N ASP A 202 1.35 -20.29 -0.24
CA ASP A 202 0.17 -20.85 0.41
C ASP A 202 0.42 -20.92 1.92
N GLY A 203 -0.01 -19.87 2.63
CA GLY A 203 0.24 -19.71 4.06
C GLY A 203 1.63 -19.18 4.42
N ILE A 204 1.69 -18.38 5.49
CA ILE A 204 2.95 -17.82 5.99
C ILE A 204 3.48 -18.72 7.09
N THR A 205 4.63 -19.37 6.83
CA THR A 205 5.29 -20.27 7.77
C THR A 205 6.39 -19.55 8.55
N PRO A 206 6.83 -20.10 9.71
CA PRO A 206 7.98 -19.55 10.45
C PRO A 206 9.27 -19.47 9.62
N GLU A 207 9.43 -20.33 8.61
CA GLU A 207 10.56 -20.29 7.68
C GLU A 207 10.54 -19.01 6.82
N LEU A 208 9.36 -18.62 6.31
CA LEU A 208 9.21 -17.36 5.57
C LEU A 208 9.44 -16.13 6.46
N GLU A 209 9.04 -16.21 7.73
CA GLU A 209 9.33 -15.15 8.72
C GLU A 209 10.84 -15.00 8.95
N ASN A 210 11.60 -16.11 8.99
CA ASN A 210 13.05 -16.07 9.07
C ASN A 210 13.68 -15.43 7.82
N PHE A 211 13.25 -15.81 6.61
CA PHE A 211 13.75 -15.20 5.37
C PHE A 211 13.51 -13.69 5.33
N ALA A 212 12.36 -13.23 5.84
CA ALA A 212 12.08 -11.81 5.96
C ALA A 212 13.00 -11.11 6.99
N GLY A 213 13.31 -11.76 8.11
CA GLY A 213 14.20 -11.24 9.15
C GLY A 213 15.66 -11.08 8.71
N ASP A 214 16.16 -12.01 7.89
CA ASP A 214 17.56 -12.01 7.40
C ASP A 214 17.84 -10.96 6.31
N SER A 215 16.80 -10.30 5.78
CA SER A 215 16.92 -9.30 4.71
C SER A 215 17.70 -8.03 5.10
N GLY A 216 17.96 -7.79 6.40
CA GLY A 216 19.06 -6.95 6.89
C GLY A 216 19.18 -5.53 6.31
N THR A 217 18.08 -4.88 5.93
CA THR A 217 18.11 -3.49 5.44
C THR A 217 18.08 -2.50 6.62
N ASP A 218 19.25 -2.01 7.02
CA ASP A 218 19.47 -1.01 8.09
C ASP A 218 19.06 0.44 7.71
N VAL A 219 18.20 0.63 6.70
CA VAL A 219 17.79 1.97 6.25
C VAL A 219 16.31 2.02 5.90
N GLY A 220 15.48 2.42 6.85
CA GLY A 220 14.13 2.93 6.59
C GLY A 220 13.00 2.22 7.32
N THR A 221 11.89 2.93 7.49
CA THR A 221 10.69 2.59 8.25
C THR A 221 9.84 1.43 7.66
N GLY A 222 10.41 0.57 6.82
CA GLY A 222 9.73 -0.53 6.14
C GLY A 222 10.74 -1.51 5.53
N GLY A 223 10.32 -2.75 5.30
CA GLY A 223 11.20 -3.82 4.84
C GLY A 223 10.43 -5.05 4.38
N MET A 224 11.09 -6.20 4.27
CA MET A 224 10.40 -7.46 3.96
C MET A 224 9.52 -7.92 5.13
N VAL A 225 9.94 -7.66 6.37
CA VAL A 225 9.18 -8.00 7.58
C VAL A 225 7.80 -7.35 7.59
N THR A 226 7.70 -6.07 7.23
CA THR A 226 6.42 -5.35 7.24
C THR A 226 5.51 -5.81 6.11
N LYS A 227 6.05 -6.14 4.94
CA LYS A 227 5.30 -6.73 3.82
C LYS A 227 4.76 -8.11 4.17
N LEU A 228 5.56 -8.92 4.86
CA LEU A 228 5.12 -10.23 5.33
C LEU A 228 4.05 -10.09 6.43
N THR A 229 4.19 -9.11 7.32
CA THR A 229 3.17 -8.78 8.33
C THR A 229 1.85 -8.38 7.67
N ALA A 230 1.89 -7.48 6.68
CA ALA A 230 0.73 -7.07 5.89
C ALA A 230 0.09 -8.26 5.15
N ALA A 231 0.92 -9.14 4.55
CA ALA A 231 0.45 -10.36 3.90
C ALA A 231 -0.24 -11.29 4.90
N LYS A 232 0.27 -11.43 6.12
CA LYS A 232 -0.34 -12.24 7.18
C LYS A 232 -1.71 -11.71 7.56
N THR A 233 -1.80 -10.41 7.86
CA THR A 233 -3.05 -9.75 8.23
C THR A 233 -4.11 -9.86 7.12
N ALA A 234 -3.72 -9.58 5.87
CA ALA A 234 -4.64 -9.66 4.74
C ALA A 234 -5.12 -11.10 4.49
N THR A 235 -4.19 -12.06 4.38
CA THR A 235 -4.52 -13.44 4.02
C THR A 235 -5.29 -14.19 5.10
N SER A 236 -5.04 -13.92 6.39
CA SER A 236 -5.82 -14.53 7.48
C SER A 236 -7.27 -14.03 7.51
N ALA A 237 -7.52 -12.84 6.97
CA ALA A 237 -8.84 -12.23 6.87
C ALA A 237 -9.53 -12.48 5.52
N GLY A 238 -9.03 -13.43 4.71
CA GLY A 238 -9.67 -13.81 3.45
C GLY A 238 -9.30 -12.92 2.25
N VAL A 239 -8.30 -12.03 2.37
CA VAL A 239 -7.85 -11.13 1.30
C VAL A 239 -6.58 -11.69 0.65
N SER A 240 -6.58 -11.90 -0.68
CA SER A 240 -5.36 -12.29 -1.39
C SER A 240 -4.40 -11.10 -1.47
N LEU A 241 -3.09 -11.35 -1.47
CA LEU A 241 -2.10 -10.28 -1.58
C LEU A 241 -1.13 -10.52 -2.74
N ILE A 242 -0.85 -9.48 -3.53
CA ILE A 242 0.24 -9.46 -4.51
C ILE A 242 1.33 -8.50 -4.03
N LEU A 243 2.58 -8.96 -4.01
CA LEU A 243 3.77 -8.13 -3.83
C LEU A 243 4.54 -8.07 -5.16
N ALA A 244 4.68 -6.88 -5.73
CA ALA A 244 5.31 -6.70 -7.04
C ALA A 244 6.08 -5.37 -7.15
N ASN A 245 6.91 -5.25 -8.18
CA ASN A 245 7.69 -4.03 -8.45
C ASN A 245 6.82 -2.90 -8.99
N GLY A 246 6.79 -1.76 -8.30
CA GLY A 246 6.02 -0.57 -8.67
C GLY A 246 6.66 0.32 -9.74
N LYS A 247 7.86 0.01 -10.25
CA LYS A 247 8.58 0.87 -11.20
C LYS A 247 7.78 1.18 -12.47
N GLU A 248 6.97 0.22 -12.93
CA GLU A 248 6.03 0.38 -14.04
C GLU A 248 4.60 0.02 -13.59
N PRO A 249 3.77 1.00 -13.24
CA PRO A 249 2.41 0.75 -12.73
C PRO A 249 1.47 0.03 -13.70
N SER A 250 1.78 -0.03 -15.00
CA SER A 250 0.92 -0.74 -15.97
C SER A 250 0.79 -2.23 -15.70
N ILE A 251 1.72 -2.83 -14.94
CA ILE A 251 1.67 -4.24 -14.56
C ILE A 251 0.41 -4.60 -13.75
N LEU A 252 -0.30 -3.62 -13.16
CA LEU A 252 -1.53 -3.87 -12.42
C LEU A 252 -2.60 -4.55 -13.30
N ARG A 253 -2.67 -4.20 -14.60
CA ARG A 253 -3.59 -4.86 -15.53
C ARG A 253 -3.21 -6.33 -15.70
N ASP A 254 -1.94 -6.59 -15.98
CA ASP A 254 -1.39 -7.93 -16.17
C ASP A 254 -1.58 -8.80 -14.92
N ILE A 255 -1.36 -8.24 -13.72
CA ILE A 255 -1.60 -8.91 -12.44
C ILE A 255 -3.06 -9.34 -12.31
N ILE A 256 -4.01 -8.44 -12.58
CA ILE A 256 -5.45 -8.70 -12.48
C ILE A 256 -5.91 -9.70 -13.54
N GLU A 257 -5.30 -9.67 -14.72
CA GLU A 257 -5.51 -10.67 -15.78
C GLU A 257 -4.91 -12.04 -15.45
N GLY A 258 -4.19 -12.17 -14.33
CA GLY A 258 -3.65 -13.43 -13.83
C GLY A 258 -2.26 -13.76 -14.39
N GLN A 259 -1.55 -12.79 -14.96
CA GLN A 259 -0.15 -12.97 -15.35
C GLN A 259 0.74 -13.21 -14.11
N GLU A 260 1.83 -13.94 -14.32
CA GLU A 260 2.74 -14.34 -13.25
C GLU A 260 3.74 -13.24 -12.89
N ILE A 261 3.22 -12.14 -12.35
CA ILE A 261 4.00 -10.99 -11.89
C ILE A 261 4.07 -11.01 -10.37
N GLY A 262 5.28 -10.82 -9.85
CA GLY A 262 5.59 -10.80 -8.41
C GLY A 262 5.14 -12.06 -7.67
N THR A 263 4.89 -11.90 -6.37
CA THR A 263 4.48 -12.98 -5.48
C THR A 263 3.01 -12.86 -5.12
N LEU A 264 2.25 -13.95 -5.34
CA LEU A 264 0.88 -14.10 -4.85
C LEU A 264 0.87 -14.83 -3.51
N PHE A 265 0.38 -14.17 -2.46
CA PHE A 265 0.02 -14.79 -1.19
C PHE A 265 -1.46 -15.16 -1.22
N LEU A 266 -1.75 -16.44 -1.03
CA LEU A 266 -3.12 -16.95 -1.08
C LEU A 266 -3.88 -16.59 0.20
N LYS A 267 -5.12 -16.11 0.03
CA LYS A 267 -6.07 -15.98 1.13
C LYS A 267 -6.31 -17.34 1.79
N GLN A 268 -6.44 -17.34 3.11
CA GLN A 268 -6.81 -18.53 3.87
C GLN A 268 -8.34 -18.62 3.95
N ALA A 269 -8.87 -19.84 4.01
CA ALA A 269 -10.30 -20.03 4.29
C ALA A 269 -10.63 -19.37 5.64
N GLU A 270 -11.68 -18.55 5.69
CA GLU A 270 -12.04 -17.66 6.82
C GLU A 270 -11.72 -18.27 8.19
N GLY A 271 -10.59 -17.86 8.76
CA GLY A 271 -10.44 -17.85 10.20
C GLY A 271 -11.22 -16.64 10.68
N VAL A 272 -12.47 -16.87 11.12
CA VAL A 272 -13.33 -15.84 11.72
C VAL A 272 -12.48 -15.01 12.70
N MET A 273 -12.11 -13.79 12.32
CA MET A 273 -11.70 -12.79 13.30
C MET A 273 -12.97 -12.48 14.09
N LYS A 274 -13.10 -13.16 15.24
CA LYS A 274 -14.04 -12.78 16.30
C LYS A 274 -13.49 -11.58 17.05
#